data_AF-B1IBU4-F1
#
_entry.id   AF-B1IBU4-F1
#
_cell.length_a   1.000
_cell.length_b   1.000
_cell.length_c   1.000
_cell.angle_alpha   90.00
_cell.angle_beta   90.00
_cell.angle_gamma   90.00
#
_symmetry.space_group_name_H-M   'P 1'
#
loop_
_entity.id
_entity.type
_entity.pdbx_description
1 polymer ?
#
loop_
_entity_poly.entity_id
_entity_poly.type
_entity_poly.pdbx_seq_one_letter_code
_entity_poly.pdbx_strand_id
1 'polypeptide(L)'
;METVVLQEILNIQNPEDFYVKLNKIDQFGIDTKSLYINDQPKLLEQMGYLYDTLRKTNKPHFNYVMDRPYTIHLIPYDEANKLWLFVGAYSQSGTYQQTYEDRVTTYYKLNLAPEHSKLKGRLIVKFERPDGSQHVRIGLESATAQGFTLHSILEREISSVEFQDYRNVRLTYQELKSIIKNQNPTWKTALSHLNAIYLQTDTKTGKQYVGSAYGKQKLWGRWTEYVETYHGGNKALKELFKKEGASYFEDYFTYMLLEVLPSDNKEIGNTVISRESWWKIALQTREFGYNCN
;
A
#
# COMPACT_ATOMS: atom_id res chain seq x y z
N MET A 1 -16.11 -29.03 -12.11
CA MET A 1 -16.46 -27.91 -11.21
C MET A 1 -16.89 -26.77 -12.10
N GLU A 2 -18.04 -26.19 -11.83
CA GLU A 2 -18.56 -25.04 -12.57
C GLU A 2 -17.61 -23.85 -12.36
N THR A 3 -17.19 -23.24 -13.46
CA THR A 3 -16.26 -22.11 -13.40
C THR A 3 -17.04 -20.84 -13.13
N VAL A 4 -16.88 -20.27 -11.94
CA VAL A 4 -17.57 -19.02 -11.56
C VAL A 4 -16.86 -17.83 -12.20
N VAL A 5 -17.60 -17.00 -12.94
CA VAL A 5 -17.06 -15.85 -13.69
C VAL A 5 -17.14 -14.54 -12.91
N LEU A 6 -16.32 -13.55 -13.27
CA LEU A 6 -16.20 -12.27 -12.56
C LEU A 6 -17.55 -11.56 -12.33
N GLN A 7 -18.45 -11.59 -13.31
CA GLN A 7 -19.78 -11.01 -13.18
C GLN A 7 -20.58 -11.63 -12.03
N GLU A 8 -20.58 -12.96 -11.93
CA GLU A 8 -21.27 -13.71 -10.88
C GLU A 8 -20.61 -13.48 -9.51
N ILE A 9 -19.27 -13.49 -9.46
CA ILE A 9 -18.49 -13.27 -8.22
C ILE A 9 -18.84 -11.90 -7.61
N LEU A 10 -18.95 -10.87 -8.45
CA LEU A 10 -19.26 -9.50 -8.03
C LEU A 10 -20.77 -9.22 -7.96
N ASN A 11 -21.63 -10.20 -8.25
CA ASN A 11 -23.08 -10.10 -8.26
C ASN A 11 -23.61 -8.94 -9.15
N ILE A 12 -23.02 -8.75 -10.33
CA ILE A 12 -23.36 -7.65 -11.23
C ILE A 12 -24.56 -8.03 -12.11
N GLN A 13 -25.64 -7.24 -11.99
CA GLN A 13 -26.89 -7.45 -12.72
C GLN A 13 -26.83 -6.90 -14.16
N ASN A 14 -26.22 -5.71 -14.34
CA ASN A 14 -26.15 -5.02 -15.63
C ASN A 14 -24.70 -4.97 -16.12
N PRO A 15 -24.19 -6.00 -16.83
CA PRO A 15 -22.79 -6.04 -17.24
C PRO A 15 -22.40 -4.93 -18.24
N GLU A 16 -23.35 -4.44 -19.03
CA GLU A 16 -23.16 -3.31 -19.96
C GLU A 16 -22.73 -2.01 -19.26
N ASP A 17 -23.01 -1.88 -17.95
CA ASP A 17 -22.62 -0.71 -17.16
C ASP A 17 -21.12 -0.73 -16.76
N PHE A 18 -20.40 -1.82 -17.09
CA PHE A 18 -19.04 -2.06 -16.59
C PHE A 18 -18.03 -2.28 -17.71
N TYR A 19 -16.88 -1.62 -17.60
CA TYR A 19 -15.65 -2.16 -18.17
C TYR A 19 -14.87 -2.97 -17.15
N VAL A 20 -14.05 -3.90 -17.63
CA VAL A 20 -12.95 -4.54 -16.88
C VAL A 20 -11.64 -4.07 -17.49
N LYS A 21 -10.77 -3.48 -16.67
CA LYS A 21 -9.47 -2.94 -17.09
C LYS A 21 -8.33 -3.64 -16.35
N LEU A 22 -7.38 -4.18 -17.11
CA LEU A 22 -6.11 -4.68 -16.57
C LEU A 22 -5.08 -3.56 -16.58
N ASN A 23 -4.62 -3.18 -15.39
CA ASN A 23 -3.61 -2.16 -15.20
C ASN A 23 -2.34 -2.91 -14.81
N LYS A 24 -1.47 -3.22 -15.78
CA LYS A 24 -0.22 -3.96 -15.50
C LYS A 24 0.89 -3.01 -15.09
N ILE A 25 1.25 -2.12 -16.00
CA ILE A 25 2.26 -1.08 -15.84
C ILE A 25 1.53 0.25 -16.07
N ASP A 26 1.87 1.27 -15.29
CA ASP A 26 1.35 2.62 -15.51
C ASP A 26 1.99 3.27 -16.77
N GLN A 27 1.55 4.47 -17.14
CA GLN A 27 2.10 5.16 -18.32
C GLN A 27 3.56 5.62 -18.16
N PHE A 28 4.13 5.51 -16.97
CA PHE A 28 5.50 5.89 -16.63
C PHE A 28 6.44 4.68 -16.49
N GLY A 29 5.95 3.46 -16.72
CA GLY A 29 6.75 2.26 -16.60
C GLY A 29 6.77 1.66 -15.19
N ILE A 30 5.96 2.17 -14.26
CA ILE A 30 5.89 1.68 -12.88
C ILE A 30 4.91 0.52 -12.80
N ASP A 31 5.34 -0.53 -12.13
CA ASP A 31 4.52 -1.70 -11.84
C ASP A 31 3.35 -1.34 -10.88
N THR A 32 2.13 -1.63 -11.31
CA THR A 32 0.92 -1.29 -10.54
C THR A 32 0.74 -2.14 -9.29
N LYS A 33 1.30 -3.35 -9.27
CA LYS A 33 1.38 -4.16 -8.05
C LYS A 33 2.20 -3.40 -7.00
N SER A 34 3.35 -2.86 -7.38
CA SER A 34 4.18 -2.02 -6.52
C SER A 34 3.47 -0.74 -6.06
N LEU A 35 2.67 -0.09 -6.92
CA LEU A 35 1.86 1.07 -6.50
C LEU A 35 0.73 0.68 -5.54
N TYR A 36 0.00 -0.41 -5.79
CA TYR A 36 -1.01 -0.92 -4.85
C TYR A 36 -0.43 -1.20 -3.47
N ILE A 37 0.82 -1.64 -3.49
CA ILE A 37 1.61 -2.04 -2.34
C ILE A 37 2.11 -0.81 -1.56
N ASN A 38 2.68 0.18 -2.22
CA ASN A 38 3.44 1.25 -1.58
C ASN A 38 2.76 2.62 -1.62
N ASP A 39 1.85 2.86 -2.58
CA ASP A 39 1.27 4.17 -2.87
C ASP A 39 -0.11 4.04 -3.54
N GLN A 40 -1.12 3.67 -2.74
CA GLN A 40 -2.50 3.54 -3.22
C GLN A 40 -3.10 4.84 -3.78
N PRO A 41 -2.81 6.04 -3.21
CA PRO A 41 -3.21 7.31 -3.83
C PRO A 41 -2.66 7.46 -5.25
N LYS A 42 -1.36 7.16 -5.46
CA LYS A 42 -0.77 7.19 -6.79
C LYS A 42 -1.38 6.13 -7.70
N LEU A 43 -1.61 4.91 -7.22
CA LEU A 43 -2.33 3.90 -7.99
C LEU A 43 -3.70 4.42 -8.46
N LEU A 44 -4.46 5.07 -7.59
CA LEU A 44 -5.78 5.62 -7.91
C LEU A 44 -5.70 6.68 -9.01
N GLU A 45 -4.71 7.58 -8.92
CA GLU A 45 -4.40 8.54 -10.00
C GLU A 45 -4.07 7.81 -11.31
N GLN A 46 -3.17 6.82 -11.28
CA GLN A 46 -2.75 6.07 -12.47
C GLN A 46 -3.91 5.29 -13.12
N MET A 47 -4.77 4.68 -12.32
CA MET A 47 -5.97 3.99 -12.81
C MET A 47 -6.88 4.93 -13.61
N GLY A 48 -6.97 6.20 -13.18
CA GLY A 48 -7.74 7.26 -13.81
C GLY A 48 -7.05 7.93 -15.01
N TYR A 49 -5.85 7.53 -15.42
CA TYR A 49 -5.18 8.15 -16.56
C TYR A 49 -6.03 8.11 -17.83
N LEU A 50 -6.11 9.25 -18.52
CA LEU A 50 -6.86 9.42 -19.77
C LEU A 50 -5.93 9.72 -20.96
N TYR A 51 -5.20 10.83 -20.92
CA TYR A 51 -4.16 11.19 -21.90
C TYR A 51 -3.21 12.27 -21.38
N ASP A 52 -2.07 12.46 -22.05
CA ASP A 52 -1.15 13.57 -21.82
C ASP A 52 -0.84 14.34 -23.12
N THR A 53 -0.23 15.51 -22.96
CA THR A 53 0.12 16.43 -24.07
C THR A 53 1.27 15.98 -24.95
N LEU A 54 2.02 14.92 -24.60
CA LEU A 54 3.11 14.40 -25.44
C LEU A 54 2.61 13.46 -26.54
N ARG A 55 1.34 13.02 -26.45
CA ARG A 55 0.74 12.20 -27.50
C ARG A 55 0.58 12.98 -28.80
N LYS A 56 0.91 12.32 -29.91
CA LYS A 56 0.74 12.85 -31.27
C LYS A 56 -0.71 13.21 -31.63
N THR A 57 -1.69 12.68 -30.88
CA THR A 57 -3.11 12.87 -31.14
C THR A 57 -3.81 13.42 -29.89
N ASN A 58 -4.70 14.39 -30.09
CA ASN A 58 -5.55 14.93 -29.01
C ASN A 58 -6.71 14.01 -28.61
N LYS A 59 -6.82 12.81 -29.21
CA LYS A 59 -7.83 11.81 -28.84
C LYS A 59 -7.24 10.83 -27.83
N PRO A 60 -7.94 10.54 -26.71
CA PRO A 60 -7.52 9.49 -25.80
C PRO A 60 -7.57 8.14 -26.50
N HIS A 61 -6.60 7.28 -26.19
CA HIS A 61 -6.61 5.91 -26.68
C HIS A 61 -7.76 5.13 -25.99
N PHE A 62 -8.48 4.29 -26.73
CA PHE A 62 -9.75 3.68 -26.27
C PHE A 62 -9.63 2.93 -24.94
N ASN A 63 -8.47 2.28 -24.68
CA ASN A 63 -8.19 1.59 -23.40
C ASN A 63 -8.22 2.49 -22.15
N TYR A 64 -8.17 3.81 -22.32
CA TYR A 64 -8.19 4.78 -21.21
C TYR A 64 -9.52 5.49 -21.05
N VAL A 65 -10.43 5.36 -22.00
CA VAL A 65 -11.75 6.01 -21.94
C VAL A 65 -12.59 5.29 -20.88
N MET A 66 -13.29 6.06 -20.04
CA MET A 66 -14.22 5.55 -19.01
C MET A 66 -15.60 6.17 -19.22
N ASP A 67 -16.27 5.70 -20.27
CA ASP A 67 -17.57 6.18 -20.74
C ASP A 67 -18.77 5.32 -20.30
N ARG A 68 -18.52 4.29 -19.49
CA ARG A 68 -19.54 3.51 -18.79
C ARG A 68 -19.68 3.97 -17.33
N PRO A 69 -20.83 3.69 -16.67
CA PRO A 69 -21.02 4.01 -15.26
C PRO A 69 -19.87 3.56 -14.36
N TYR A 70 -19.33 2.36 -14.60
CA TYR A 70 -18.28 1.77 -13.77
C TYR A 70 -17.13 1.18 -14.58
N THR A 71 -15.94 1.16 -13.96
CA THR A 71 -14.78 0.38 -14.41
C THR A 71 -14.26 -0.48 -13.26
N ILE A 72 -14.20 -1.79 -13.46
CA ILE A 72 -13.52 -2.76 -12.59
C ILE A 72 -12.03 -2.72 -12.91
N HIS A 73 -11.23 -2.49 -11.87
CA HIS A 73 -9.78 -2.46 -11.98
C HIS A 73 -9.15 -3.74 -11.42
N LEU A 74 -8.29 -4.35 -12.25
CA LEU A 74 -7.48 -5.50 -11.92
C LEU A 74 -6.00 -5.15 -12.10
N ILE A 75 -5.16 -5.62 -11.19
CA ILE A 75 -3.69 -5.47 -11.26
C ILE A 75 -3.01 -6.84 -11.19
N PRO A 76 -1.75 -7.00 -11.63
CA PRO A 76 -1.04 -8.26 -11.53
C PRO A 76 -0.95 -8.75 -10.08
N TYR A 77 -1.27 -10.03 -9.86
CA TYR A 77 -0.98 -10.72 -8.61
C TYR A 77 0.20 -11.67 -8.78
N ASP A 78 0.09 -12.56 -9.75
CA ASP A 78 1.11 -13.52 -10.19
C ASP A 78 1.02 -13.66 -11.71
N GLU A 79 1.98 -13.05 -12.41
CA GLU A 79 1.98 -13.02 -13.86
C GLU A 79 2.27 -14.39 -14.49
N ALA A 80 3.12 -15.21 -13.88
CA ALA A 80 3.49 -16.52 -14.40
C ALA A 80 2.26 -17.43 -14.46
N ASN A 81 1.37 -17.29 -13.47
CA ASN A 81 0.12 -18.05 -13.37
C ASN A 81 -1.10 -17.30 -13.91
N LYS A 82 -0.91 -16.12 -14.51
CA LYS A 82 -1.97 -15.30 -15.13
C LYS A 82 -3.06 -14.88 -14.13
N LEU A 83 -2.64 -14.56 -12.90
CA LEU A 83 -3.50 -14.19 -11.78
C LEU A 83 -3.53 -12.67 -11.58
N TRP A 84 -4.71 -12.16 -11.30
CA TRP A 84 -5.00 -10.74 -11.17
C TRP A 84 -5.75 -10.44 -9.88
N LEU A 85 -5.34 -9.39 -9.18
CA LEU A 85 -5.99 -8.90 -7.98
C LEU A 85 -7.06 -7.87 -8.33
N PHE A 86 -8.27 -8.06 -7.81
CA PHE A 86 -9.34 -7.07 -7.85
C PHE A 86 -9.06 -5.92 -6.87
N VAL A 87 -8.88 -4.71 -7.39
CA VAL A 87 -8.58 -3.51 -6.59
C VAL A 87 -9.73 -2.52 -6.49
N GLY A 88 -10.90 -2.90 -7.00
CA GLY A 88 -12.15 -2.17 -6.84
C GLY A 88 -12.86 -1.89 -8.15
N ALA A 89 -14.13 -1.50 -8.03
CA ALA A 89 -14.91 -0.91 -9.11
C ALA A 89 -15.12 0.58 -8.82
N TYR A 90 -14.97 1.40 -9.85
CA TYR A 90 -14.95 2.85 -9.71
C TYR A 90 -15.87 3.51 -10.72
N SER A 91 -16.62 4.53 -10.29
CA SER A 91 -17.25 5.49 -11.18
C SER A 91 -16.32 6.70 -11.38
N GLN A 92 -16.58 7.50 -12.41
CA GLN A 92 -15.86 8.76 -12.63
C GLN A 92 -16.81 9.95 -12.57
N SER A 93 -16.36 11.06 -11.98
CA SER A 93 -17.15 12.30 -11.81
C SER A 93 -16.62 13.48 -12.62
N GLY A 94 -15.83 13.22 -13.65
CA GLY A 94 -15.17 14.21 -14.49
C GLY A 94 -13.65 14.06 -14.48
N THR A 95 -12.96 15.10 -14.94
CA THR A 95 -11.50 15.08 -15.11
C THR A 95 -10.80 16.18 -14.32
N TYR A 96 -9.49 16.01 -14.14
CA TYR A 96 -8.58 17.04 -13.65
C TYR A 96 -7.24 16.92 -14.38
N GLN A 97 -6.43 17.96 -14.27
CA GLN A 97 -5.12 18.01 -14.92
C GLN A 97 -4.01 18.16 -13.88
N GLN A 98 -2.87 17.55 -14.19
CA GLN A 98 -1.64 17.70 -13.44
C GLN A 98 -0.49 18.00 -14.39
N THR A 99 0.30 19.01 -14.04
CA THR A 99 1.49 19.40 -14.78
C THR A 99 2.70 18.70 -14.18
N TYR A 100 3.43 17.98 -15.02
CA TYR A 100 4.79 17.52 -14.78
C TYR A 100 5.73 18.34 -15.66
N GLU A 101 7.04 18.30 -15.39
CA GLU A 101 8.05 19.19 -15.99
C GLU A 101 7.89 19.39 -17.50
N ASP A 102 7.60 18.32 -18.25
CA ASP A 102 7.52 18.32 -19.71
C ASP A 102 6.10 18.11 -20.27
N ARG A 103 5.07 17.91 -19.42
CA ARG A 103 3.74 17.48 -19.89
C ARG A 103 2.59 17.85 -18.96
N VAL A 104 1.42 18.05 -19.54
CA VAL A 104 0.15 18.10 -18.80
C VAL A 104 -0.56 16.78 -19.00
N THR A 105 -0.93 16.12 -17.91
CA THR A 105 -1.66 14.85 -17.92
C THR A 105 -3.08 15.07 -17.42
N THR A 106 -4.06 14.52 -18.14
CA THR A 106 -5.47 14.54 -17.75
C THR A 106 -5.84 13.18 -17.14
N TYR A 107 -6.49 13.23 -15.99
CA TYR A 107 -6.95 12.08 -15.23
C TYR A 107 -8.47 12.18 -14.97
N TYR A 108 -9.14 11.04 -14.84
CA TYR A 108 -10.48 10.95 -14.27
C TYR A 108 -10.44 11.06 -12.75
N LYS A 109 -11.46 11.71 -12.18
CA LYS A 109 -11.75 11.69 -10.74
C LYS A 109 -12.50 10.40 -10.41
N LEU A 110 -11.77 9.41 -9.92
CA LEU A 110 -12.33 8.09 -9.60
C LEU A 110 -12.96 8.07 -8.21
N ASN A 111 -14.18 7.54 -8.11
CA ASN A 111 -14.90 7.33 -6.87
C ASN A 111 -15.15 5.83 -6.72
N LEU A 112 -14.73 5.26 -5.59
CA LEU A 112 -14.97 3.84 -5.30
C LEU A 112 -16.48 3.60 -5.22
N ALA A 113 -16.99 2.58 -5.90
CA ALA A 113 -18.39 2.13 -5.81
C ALA A 113 -18.53 1.14 -4.63
N PRO A 114 -19.01 1.56 -3.45
CA PRO A 114 -18.96 0.72 -2.25
C PRO A 114 -19.74 -0.60 -2.40
N GLU A 115 -20.84 -0.57 -3.14
CA GLU A 115 -21.70 -1.71 -3.46
C GLU A 115 -20.98 -2.83 -4.24
N HIS A 116 -19.90 -2.50 -4.95
CA HIS A 116 -19.10 -3.44 -5.73
C HIS A 116 -17.71 -3.69 -5.13
N SER A 117 -17.45 -3.21 -3.91
CA SER A 117 -16.10 -3.17 -3.33
C SER A 117 -15.81 -4.21 -2.26
N LYS A 118 -16.78 -5.06 -1.91
CA LYS A 118 -16.68 -6.04 -0.80
C LYS A 118 -15.45 -6.97 -0.89
N LEU A 119 -15.02 -7.30 -2.10
CA LEU A 119 -13.90 -8.20 -2.35
C LEU A 119 -12.60 -7.49 -2.77
N LYS A 120 -12.59 -6.15 -2.72
CA LYS A 120 -11.41 -5.34 -3.04
C LYS A 120 -10.21 -5.82 -2.23
N GLY A 121 -9.07 -5.99 -2.88
CA GLY A 121 -7.82 -6.44 -2.28
C GLY A 121 -7.77 -7.91 -1.89
N ARG A 122 -8.84 -8.68 -2.11
CA ARG A 122 -8.98 -10.07 -1.67
C ARG A 122 -9.30 -11.05 -2.78
N LEU A 123 -10.09 -10.62 -3.78
CA LEU A 123 -10.45 -11.48 -4.90
C LEU A 123 -9.30 -11.60 -5.88
N ILE A 124 -8.89 -12.83 -6.14
CA ILE A 124 -7.94 -13.22 -7.17
C ILE A 124 -8.71 -13.91 -8.29
N VAL A 125 -8.56 -13.40 -9.50
CA VAL A 125 -9.11 -14.01 -10.71
C VAL A 125 -8.00 -14.47 -11.63
N LYS A 126 -8.26 -15.56 -12.35
CA LYS A 126 -7.39 -16.02 -13.43
C LYS A 126 -7.92 -15.45 -14.75
N PHE A 127 -7.01 -14.87 -15.54
CA PHE A 127 -7.33 -14.39 -16.88
C PHE A 127 -6.09 -14.39 -17.77
N GLU A 128 -6.20 -15.05 -18.91
CA GLU A 128 -5.20 -15.04 -19.96
C GLU A 128 -5.48 -13.90 -20.92
N ARG A 129 -4.54 -12.95 -21.00
CA ARG A 129 -4.66 -11.82 -21.92
C ARG A 129 -4.59 -12.32 -23.37
N PRO A 130 -5.39 -11.75 -24.29
CA PRO A 130 -5.22 -11.98 -25.71
C PRO A 130 -3.82 -11.56 -26.17
N ASP A 131 -3.22 -12.37 -27.05
CA ASP A 131 -1.88 -12.13 -27.59
C ASP A 131 -1.76 -10.74 -28.25
N GLY A 132 -0.60 -10.10 -28.09
CA GLY A 132 -0.30 -8.78 -28.67
C GLY A 132 -0.91 -7.57 -27.94
N SER A 133 -1.71 -7.77 -26.89
CA SER A 133 -2.35 -6.65 -26.16
C SER A 133 -1.51 -6.13 -24.99
N GLN A 134 -0.94 -4.91 -25.12
CA GLN A 134 -0.22 -4.26 -24.02
C GLN A 134 -1.15 -3.75 -22.91
N HIS A 135 -2.33 -3.27 -23.28
CA HIS A 135 -3.37 -2.77 -22.39
C HIS A 135 -4.70 -3.44 -22.73
N VAL A 136 -5.50 -3.74 -21.71
CA VAL A 136 -6.77 -4.46 -21.88
C VAL A 136 -7.87 -3.70 -21.16
N ARG A 137 -8.84 -3.18 -21.92
CA ARG A 137 -10.13 -2.69 -21.42
C ARG A 137 -11.23 -3.40 -22.22
N ILE A 138 -12.09 -4.13 -21.53
CA ILE A 138 -13.10 -5.00 -22.14
C ILE A 138 -14.47 -4.73 -21.49
N GLY A 139 -15.56 -4.76 -22.25
CA GLY A 139 -16.90 -4.71 -21.68
C GLY A 139 -17.26 -6.00 -20.94
N LEU A 140 -17.86 -5.91 -19.75
CA LEU A 140 -18.11 -7.08 -18.91
C LEU A 140 -19.10 -8.09 -19.54
N GLU A 141 -19.96 -7.63 -20.44
CA GLU A 141 -20.89 -8.45 -21.24
C GLU A 141 -20.21 -9.33 -22.29
N SER A 142 -18.96 -9.01 -22.65
CA SER A 142 -18.31 -9.63 -23.79
C SER A 142 -17.92 -11.09 -23.52
N ALA A 143 -17.81 -11.88 -24.59
CA ALA A 143 -17.32 -13.25 -24.50
C ALA A 143 -15.91 -13.34 -23.88
N THR A 144 -15.05 -12.35 -24.13
CA THR A 144 -13.71 -12.29 -23.53
C THR A 144 -13.78 -12.10 -22.01
N ALA A 145 -14.76 -11.34 -21.52
CA ALA A 145 -14.93 -11.13 -20.09
C ALA A 145 -15.32 -12.41 -19.32
N GLN A 146 -15.92 -13.40 -20.00
CA GLN A 146 -16.19 -14.73 -19.43
C GLN A 146 -14.90 -15.50 -19.10
N GLY A 147 -13.75 -15.08 -19.65
CA GLY A 147 -12.44 -15.66 -19.31
C GLY A 147 -11.93 -15.26 -17.93
N PHE A 148 -12.51 -14.24 -17.27
CA PHE A 148 -12.15 -13.87 -15.90
C PHE A 148 -12.83 -14.81 -14.91
N THR A 149 -12.05 -15.73 -14.35
CA THR A 149 -12.59 -16.84 -13.56
C THR A 149 -12.05 -16.81 -12.13
N LEU A 150 -12.86 -17.26 -11.17
CA LEU A 150 -12.45 -17.31 -9.77
C LEU A 150 -11.20 -18.19 -9.60
N HIS A 151 -10.14 -17.64 -9.01
CA HIS A 151 -9.00 -18.44 -8.53
C HIS A 151 -9.11 -18.65 -7.02
N SER A 152 -9.20 -17.55 -6.25
CA SER A 152 -9.35 -17.61 -4.80
C SER A 152 -9.90 -16.30 -4.24
N ILE A 153 -10.40 -16.36 -3.00
CA ILE A 153 -10.73 -15.19 -2.19
C ILE A 153 -9.88 -15.27 -0.94
N LEU A 154 -8.99 -14.30 -0.77
CA LEU A 154 -8.13 -14.23 0.42
C LEU A 154 -8.96 -13.90 1.66
N GLU A 155 -8.54 -14.40 2.81
CA GLU A 155 -9.18 -14.07 4.09
C GLU A 155 -9.02 -12.59 4.46
N ARG A 156 -7.92 -11.97 4.02
CA ARG A 156 -7.56 -10.57 4.27
C ARG A 156 -7.05 -9.91 3.00
N GLU A 157 -7.11 -8.59 2.97
CA GLU A 157 -6.54 -7.80 1.88
C GLU A 157 -5.02 -8.02 1.78
N ILE A 158 -4.50 -7.96 0.55
CA ILE A 158 -3.06 -8.03 0.32
C ILE A 158 -2.40 -6.81 0.96
N SER A 159 -1.71 -7.06 2.07
CA SER A 159 -0.69 -6.17 2.62
C SER A 159 0.64 -6.48 1.94
N SER A 160 1.43 -5.46 1.74
CA SER A 160 2.30 -5.37 0.60
C SER A 160 3.79 -5.48 0.88
N VAL A 161 4.14 -5.41 2.16
CA VAL A 161 5.53 -5.51 2.58
C VAL A 161 5.80 -6.97 2.91
N GLU A 162 6.64 -7.62 2.13
CA GLU A 162 7.19 -8.92 2.51
C GLU A 162 8.36 -8.73 3.48
N PHE A 163 8.37 -9.52 4.56
CA PHE A 163 9.48 -9.52 5.49
C PHE A 163 10.64 -10.33 4.87
N GLN A 164 11.71 -9.66 4.47
CA GLN A 164 12.90 -10.34 3.92
C GLN A 164 13.84 -10.79 5.04
N ASP A 165 14.39 -9.81 5.78
CA ASP A 165 15.23 -10.05 6.95
C ASP A 165 15.22 -8.83 7.88
N TYR A 166 15.90 -8.95 9.01
CA TYR A 166 16.01 -7.88 10.01
C TYR A 166 16.91 -6.71 9.56
N ARG A 167 17.82 -6.92 8.60
CA ARG A 167 18.84 -5.92 8.24
C ARG A 167 18.28 -4.82 7.34
N ASN A 168 17.23 -5.12 6.60
CA ASN A 168 16.63 -4.22 5.61
C ASN A 168 15.24 -3.72 6.02
N VAL A 169 14.90 -3.78 7.32
CA VAL A 169 13.62 -3.27 7.81
C VAL A 169 13.65 -1.74 7.83
N ARG A 170 12.98 -1.13 6.85
CA ARG A 170 12.64 0.29 6.82
C ARG A 170 11.25 0.45 6.20
N LEU A 171 10.27 0.86 6.99
CA LEU A 171 8.87 0.97 6.60
C LEU A 171 8.41 2.43 6.63
N THR A 172 7.61 2.85 5.67
CA THR A 172 6.76 4.05 5.80
C THR A 172 5.66 3.81 6.85
N TYR A 173 5.01 4.88 7.29
CA TYR A 173 3.86 4.73 8.19
C TYR A 173 2.74 3.89 7.56
N GLN A 174 2.44 4.08 6.26
CA GLN A 174 1.38 3.34 5.57
C GLN A 174 1.68 1.84 5.47
N GLU A 175 2.92 1.51 5.14
CA GLU A 175 3.44 0.14 5.13
C GLU A 175 3.30 -0.52 6.50
N LEU A 176 3.76 0.17 7.56
CA LEU A 176 3.65 -0.33 8.93
C LEU A 176 2.19 -0.51 9.35
N LYS A 177 1.33 0.48 9.09
CA LYS A 177 -0.11 0.44 9.37
C LYS A 177 -0.77 -0.76 8.68
N SER A 178 -0.44 -0.99 7.40
CA SER A 178 -0.94 -2.12 6.63
C SER A 178 -0.51 -3.46 7.23
N ILE A 179 0.77 -3.63 7.55
CA ILE A 179 1.31 -4.84 8.21
C ILE A 179 0.57 -5.13 9.52
N ILE A 180 0.42 -4.12 10.38
CA ILE A 180 -0.17 -4.25 11.72
C ILE A 180 -1.68 -4.52 11.64
N LYS A 181 -2.42 -3.74 10.85
CA LYS A 181 -3.88 -3.87 10.73
C LYS A 181 -4.29 -5.19 10.06
N ASN A 182 -3.52 -5.63 9.06
CA ASN A 182 -3.76 -6.92 8.41
C ASN A 182 -3.18 -8.11 9.18
N GLN A 183 -2.51 -7.85 10.32
CA GLN A 183 -1.91 -8.87 11.18
C GLN A 183 -1.07 -9.86 10.34
N ASN A 184 -0.21 -9.31 9.47
CA ASN A 184 0.59 -10.08 8.51
C ASN A 184 1.39 -11.17 9.28
N PRO A 185 1.15 -12.47 9.01
CA PRO A 185 1.70 -13.55 9.82
C PRO A 185 3.22 -13.55 9.89
N THR A 186 3.90 -13.31 8.77
CA THR A 186 5.37 -13.32 8.69
C THR A 186 5.98 -12.20 9.52
N TRP A 187 5.49 -10.97 9.33
CA TRP A 187 5.93 -9.82 10.13
C TRP A 187 5.59 -9.97 11.60
N LYS A 188 4.38 -10.43 11.91
CA LYS A 188 3.96 -10.64 13.30
C LYS A 188 4.85 -11.64 14.00
N THR A 189 5.11 -12.80 13.40
CA THR A 189 6.02 -13.79 13.97
C THR A 189 7.44 -13.22 14.10
N ALA A 190 7.97 -12.55 13.07
CA ALA A 190 9.32 -12.01 13.09
C ALA A 190 9.54 -10.93 14.16
N LEU A 191 8.58 -10.01 14.35
CA LEU A 191 8.71 -8.87 15.26
C LEU A 191 8.21 -9.15 16.68
N SER A 192 7.30 -10.11 16.89
CA SER A 192 6.75 -10.41 18.23
C SER A 192 7.77 -11.06 19.16
N HIS A 193 8.88 -11.57 18.62
CA HIS A 193 9.93 -12.25 19.40
C HIS A 193 11.18 -11.38 19.60
N LEU A 194 11.17 -10.15 19.08
CA LEU A 194 12.40 -9.40 18.86
C LEU A 194 12.58 -8.25 19.85
N ASN A 195 13.54 -8.41 20.77
CA ASN A 195 14.07 -7.26 21.51
C ASN A 195 14.89 -6.40 20.56
N ALA A 196 14.66 -5.08 20.56
CA ALA A 196 15.37 -4.22 19.63
C ALA A 196 15.48 -2.76 20.03
N ILE A 197 16.46 -2.11 19.41
CA ILE A 197 16.52 -0.67 19.23
C ILE A 197 16.02 -0.35 17.82
N TYR A 198 15.11 0.60 17.71
CA TYR A 198 14.53 1.05 16.44
C TYR A 198 14.68 2.56 16.29
N LEU A 199 14.57 3.03 15.06
CA LEU A 199 14.60 4.43 14.68
C LEU A 199 13.28 4.82 14.02
N GLN A 200 12.72 5.96 14.42
CA GLN A 200 11.75 6.67 13.60
C GLN A 200 12.43 7.89 12.99
N THR A 201 12.13 8.19 11.73
CA THR A 201 12.68 9.36 11.04
C THR A 201 11.54 10.14 10.41
N ASP A 202 11.47 11.41 10.74
CA ASP A 202 10.69 12.40 10.01
C ASP A 202 11.49 12.81 8.77
N THR A 203 11.05 12.37 7.60
CA THR A 203 11.74 12.64 6.32
C THR A 203 11.61 14.09 5.86
N LYS A 204 10.66 14.86 6.41
CA LYS A 204 10.48 16.27 6.09
C LYS A 204 11.51 17.15 6.80
N THR A 205 11.83 16.84 8.04
CA THR A 205 12.75 17.65 8.86
C THR A 205 14.11 17.01 9.08
N GLY A 206 14.25 15.72 8.79
CA GLY A 206 15.44 14.92 9.11
C GLY A 206 15.56 14.55 10.59
N LYS A 207 14.61 14.99 11.44
CA LYS A 207 14.64 14.69 12.87
C LYS A 207 14.36 13.21 13.13
N GLN A 208 15.00 12.70 14.17
CA GLN A 208 15.00 11.27 14.48
C GLN A 208 14.54 10.99 15.90
N TYR A 209 13.93 9.82 16.11
CA TYR A 209 13.58 9.29 17.41
C TYR A 209 14.12 7.88 17.56
N VAL A 210 14.99 7.67 18.53
CA VAL A 210 15.46 6.34 18.94
C VAL A 210 14.53 5.82 20.04
N GLY A 211 14.03 4.60 19.85
CA GLY A 211 13.25 3.90 20.86
C GLY A 211 13.73 2.47 21.02
N SER A 212 13.26 1.83 22.10
CA SER A 212 13.52 0.44 22.38
C SER A 212 12.23 -0.34 22.56
N ALA A 213 12.30 -1.65 22.27
CA ALA A 213 11.18 -2.56 22.46
C ALA A 213 11.67 -3.85 23.13
N TYR A 214 11.09 -4.15 24.30
CA TYR A 214 11.34 -5.35 25.08
C TYR A 214 10.08 -5.70 25.91
N GLY A 215 10.05 -6.88 26.53
CA GLY A 215 8.87 -7.35 27.29
C GLY A 215 7.85 -8.16 26.48
N LYS A 216 6.55 -8.11 26.84
CA LYS A 216 5.55 -9.13 26.45
C LYS A 216 5.19 -9.17 24.95
N GLN A 217 5.15 -8.03 24.27
CA GLN A 217 4.82 -7.95 22.83
C GLN A 217 5.97 -7.41 21.97
N LYS A 218 7.14 -7.16 22.57
CA LYS A 218 8.38 -6.82 21.87
C LYS A 218 8.18 -5.70 20.83
N LEU A 219 8.90 -5.74 19.72
CA LEU A 219 8.83 -4.74 18.67
C LEU A 219 7.44 -4.66 18.02
N TRP A 220 6.76 -5.79 17.84
CA TRP A 220 5.40 -5.81 17.28
C TRP A 220 4.42 -4.97 18.09
N GLY A 221 4.39 -5.16 19.41
CA GLY A 221 3.52 -4.40 20.30
C GLY A 221 3.86 -2.92 20.28
N ARG A 222 5.14 -2.59 20.35
CA ARG A 222 5.60 -1.19 20.35
C ARG A 222 5.22 -0.47 19.05
N TRP A 223 5.37 -1.14 17.90
CA TRP A 223 4.95 -0.58 16.62
C TRP A 223 3.43 -0.54 16.44
N THR A 224 2.70 -1.48 17.03
CA THR A 224 1.22 -1.43 17.10
C THR A 224 0.76 -0.16 17.81
N GLU A 225 1.38 0.20 18.94
CA GLU A 225 1.05 1.43 19.67
C GLU A 225 1.25 2.70 18.83
N TYR A 226 2.30 2.75 17.98
CA TYR A 226 2.49 3.87 17.06
C TYR A 226 1.44 3.91 15.96
N VAL A 227 1.00 2.77 15.42
CA VAL A 227 -0.09 2.72 14.44
C VAL A 227 -1.43 3.15 15.06
N GLU A 228 -1.63 2.91 16.34
CA GLU A 228 -2.88 3.27 17.04
C GLU A 228 -2.90 4.71 17.55
N THR A 229 -1.73 5.26 17.91
CA THR A 229 -1.65 6.56 18.60
C THR A 229 -0.77 7.59 17.91
N TYR A 230 -0.06 7.23 16.83
CA TYR A 230 0.98 8.00 16.14
C TYR A 230 2.25 8.30 16.97
N HIS A 231 2.13 8.42 18.30
CA HIS A 231 3.20 8.90 19.17
C HIS A 231 3.71 7.88 20.20
N GLY A 232 3.01 6.74 20.41
CA GLY A 232 3.46 5.65 21.30
C GLY A 232 3.77 6.10 22.74
N GLY A 233 2.98 7.05 23.25
CA GLY A 233 3.19 7.69 24.55
C GLY A 233 4.28 8.78 24.63
N ASN A 234 5.12 8.96 23.62
CA ASN A 234 6.28 9.88 23.67
C ASN A 234 5.87 11.35 23.72
N LYS A 235 6.53 12.14 24.59
CA LYS A 235 6.20 13.55 24.83
C LYS A 235 6.39 14.44 23.58
N ALA A 236 7.54 14.40 22.92
CA ALA A 236 7.78 15.22 21.73
C ALA A 236 6.88 14.83 20.57
N LEU A 237 6.71 13.53 20.33
CA LEU A 237 5.81 13.05 19.27
C LEU A 237 4.34 13.41 19.55
N LYS A 238 3.91 13.41 20.81
CA LYS A 238 2.57 13.90 21.22
C LYS A 238 2.38 15.38 20.88
N GLU A 239 3.35 16.22 21.20
CA GLU A 239 3.26 17.65 20.88
C GLU A 239 3.32 17.89 19.37
N LEU A 240 4.13 17.13 18.64
CA LEU A 240 4.14 17.16 17.17
C LEU A 240 2.78 16.76 16.60
N PHE A 241 2.17 15.69 17.10
CA PHE A 241 0.84 15.24 16.69
C PHE A 241 -0.25 16.29 16.94
N LYS A 242 -0.24 16.94 18.11
CA LYS A 242 -1.17 18.05 18.39
C LYS A 242 -1.02 19.21 17.41
N LYS A 243 0.20 19.47 16.95
CA LYS A 243 0.53 20.59 16.06
C LYS A 243 0.21 20.29 14.60
N GLU A 244 0.65 19.14 14.10
CA GLU A 244 0.65 18.81 12.66
C GLU A 244 -0.45 17.82 12.26
N GLY A 245 -1.02 17.08 13.22
CA GLY A 245 -2.08 16.09 12.98
C GLY A 245 -1.58 14.75 12.43
N ALA A 246 -2.53 13.85 12.16
CA ALA A 246 -2.25 12.48 11.72
C ALA A 246 -1.59 12.43 10.33
N SER A 247 -2.11 13.18 9.36
CA SER A 247 -1.63 13.19 7.98
C SER A 247 -0.11 13.45 7.89
N TYR A 248 0.42 14.30 8.76
CA TYR A 248 1.85 14.54 8.81
C TYR A 248 2.69 13.28 9.08
N PHE A 249 2.27 12.46 10.04
CA PHE A 249 2.96 11.20 10.35
C PHE A 249 2.78 10.19 9.22
N GLU A 250 1.57 10.15 8.65
CA GLU A 250 1.25 9.30 7.51
C GLU A 250 2.14 9.58 6.30
N ASP A 251 2.46 10.85 6.05
CA ASP A 251 3.24 11.30 4.89
C ASP A 251 4.75 11.23 5.12
N TYR A 252 5.24 11.54 6.34
CA TYR A 252 6.65 11.83 6.57
C TYR A 252 7.38 10.87 7.52
N PHE A 253 6.68 10.00 8.26
CA PHE A 253 7.36 9.10 9.20
C PHE A 253 7.75 7.76 8.57
N THR A 254 8.99 7.36 8.86
CA THR A 254 9.51 6.02 8.58
C THR A 254 9.97 5.31 9.86
N TYR A 255 9.98 3.98 9.85
CA TYR A 255 10.25 3.08 10.97
C TYR A 255 11.31 2.07 10.55
N MET A 256 12.45 2.07 11.23
CA MET A 256 13.62 1.25 10.90
C MET A 256 14.10 0.46 12.11
N LEU A 257 14.68 -0.71 11.86
CA LEU A 257 15.39 -1.48 12.88
C LEU A 257 16.87 -1.06 12.92
N LEU A 258 17.38 -0.67 14.08
CA LEU A 258 18.80 -0.32 14.27
C LEU A 258 19.61 -1.51 14.76
N GLU A 259 19.09 -2.21 15.77
CA GLU A 259 19.83 -3.26 16.45
C GLU A 259 18.88 -4.34 16.96
N VAL A 260 19.14 -5.58 16.57
CA VAL A 260 18.50 -6.76 17.15
C VAL A 260 19.27 -7.15 18.39
N LEU A 261 18.59 -7.24 19.51
CA LEU A 261 19.18 -7.63 20.78
C LEU A 261 18.98 -9.12 21.04
N PRO A 262 19.87 -9.77 21.82
CA PRO A 262 19.74 -11.16 22.18
C PRO A 262 18.38 -11.48 22.84
N SER A 263 18.02 -12.77 22.78
CA SER A 263 16.84 -13.30 23.45
C SER A 263 16.88 -13.08 24.96
N ASP A 264 15.69 -13.09 25.57
CA ASP A 264 15.49 -12.74 26.98
C ASP A 264 16.42 -13.50 27.93
N ASN A 265 17.23 -12.72 28.65
CA ASN A 265 17.99 -13.15 29.81
C ASN A 265 17.70 -12.20 30.98
N LYS A 266 18.19 -12.52 32.18
CA LYS A 266 17.94 -11.71 33.38
C LYS A 266 18.41 -10.25 33.26
N GLU A 267 19.30 -9.96 32.32
CA GLU A 267 19.94 -8.65 32.15
C GLU A 267 19.37 -7.82 30.99
N ILE A 268 18.42 -8.37 30.23
CA ILE A 268 17.95 -7.76 28.98
C ILE A 268 17.45 -6.32 29.17
N GLY A 269 16.83 -6.01 30.31
CA GLY A 269 16.40 -4.64 30.62
C GLY A 269 17.56 -3.64 30.68
N ASN A 270 18.65 -4.01 31.36
CA ASN A 270 19.85 -3.17 31.45
C ASN A 270 20.54 -3.06 30.09
N THR A 271 20.63 -4.16 29.34
CA THR A 271 21.17 -4.17 27.98
C THR A 271 20.38 -3.21 27.08
N VAL A 272 19.05 -3.32 27.06
CA VAL A 272 18.18 -2.48 26.24
C VAL A 272 18.38 -0.99 26.57
N ILE A 273 18.33 -0.62 27.86
CA ILE A 273 18.50 0.78 28.29
C ILE A 273 19.87 1.32 27.88
N SER A 274 20.93 0.53 28.05
CA SER A 274 22.28 0.92 27.67
C SER A 274 22.45 1.11 26.17
N ARG A 275 21.91 0.20 25.35
CA ARG A 275 21.98 0.26 23.88
C ARG A 275 21.12 1.38 23.32
N GLU A 276 19.91 1.58 23.86
CA GLU A 276 19.06 2.71 23.50
C GLU A 276 19.77 4.04 23.79
N SER A 277 20.39 4.17 24.96
CA SER A 277 21.15 5.37 25.34
C SER A 277 22.35 5.60 24.44
N TRP A 278 23.07 4.54 24.06
CA TRP A 278 24.19 4.61 23.14
C TRP A 278 23.75 5.16 21.78
N TRP A 279 22.66 4.65 21.19
CA TRP A 279 22.14 5.13 19.91
C TRP A 279 21.64 6.57 19.96
N LYS A 280 20.98 6.97 21.06
CA LYS A 280 20.59 8.39 21.27
C LYS A 280 21.78 9.34 21.27
N ILE A 281 22.90 8.91 21.83
CA ILE A 281 24.15 9.69 21.84
C ILE A 281 24.77 9.69 20.45
N ALA A 282 24.93 8.52 19.84
CA ALA A 282 25.57 8.37 18.53
C ALA A 282 24.85 9.16 17.42
N LEU A 283 23.51 9.19 17.45
CA LEU A 283 22.67 9.90 16.48
C LEU A 283 22.24 11.29 16.98
N GLN A 284 22.69 11.71 18.17
CA GLN A 284 22.38 12.99 18.79
C GLN A 284 20.87 13.32 18.85
N THR A 285 20.01 12.31 19.00
CA THR A 285 18.56 12.47 18.90
C THR A 285 17.92 13.22 20.07
N ARG A 286 18.69 13.50 21.13
CA ARG A 286 18.28 14.38 22.23
C ARG A 286 18.41 15.86 21.89
N GLU A 287 19.45 16.20 21.15
CA GLU A 287 19.76 17.58 20.78
C GLU A 287 19.03 17.98 19.49
N PHE A 288 19.08 17.09 18.49
CA PHE A 288 18.57 17.37 17.14
C PHE A 288 17.33 16.55 16.78
N GLY A 289 16.85 15.67 17.66
CA GLY A 289 15.74 14.76 17.39
C GLY A 289 14.53 14.96 18.30
N TYR A 290 13.77 13.87 18.49
CA TYR A 290 12.54 13.84 19.31
C TYR A 290 12.72 13.10 20.64
N ASN A 291 13.93 12.71 21.03
CA ASN A 291 14.15 12.10 22.34
C ASN A 291 14.24 13.17 23.43
N CYS A 292 13.23 13.27 24.30
CA CYS A 292 13.21 14.19 25.44
C CYS A 292 13.55 13.53 26.78
N ASN A 293 14.24 12.38 26.75
CA ASN A 293 14.59 11.56 27.91
C ASN A 293 16.03 11.09 27.84
#